data_AF-A0A4Q0VN75-F1
#
_entry.id   AF-A0A4Q0VN75-F1
#
_cell.length_a   1.000
_cell.length_b   1.000
_cell.length_c   1.000
_cell.angle_alpha   90.00
_cell.angle_beta   90.00
_cell.angle_gamma   90.00
#
_symmetry.space_group_name_H-M   'P 1'
#
loop_
_entity.id
_entity.type
_entity.pdbx_description
1 polymer ?
#
loop_
_entity_poly.entity_id
_entity_poly.type
_entity_poly.pdbx_seq_one_letter_code
_entity_poly.pdbx_strand_id
1 'polypeptide(L)' 'MNILIIVSAIICIFALVATILVGIKPHEENYGKTTKKRLTRLTVIYFVTFVPALIFVFIYFGMK' A
#
# COMPACT_ATOMS: atom_id res chain seq x y z
N MET A 1 -9.22 18.51 -14.21
CA MET A 1 -7.92 18.02 -13.71
C MET A 1 -7.93 17.82 -12.19
N ASN A 2 -8.31 18.82 -11.37
CA ASN A 2 -8.22 18.72 -9.90
C ASN A 2 -9.10 17.62 -9.25
N ILE A 3 -10.35 17.43 -9.70
CA ILE A 3 -11.27 16.47 -9.05
C ILE A 3 -10.83 15.01 -9.26
N LEU A 4 -10.27 14.69 -10.42
CA LEU A 4 -9.78 13.35 -10.72
C LEU A 4 -8.55 12.99 -9.87
N ILE A 5 -7.66 13.96 -9.64
CA ILE A 5 -6.48 13.79 -8.80
C ILE A 5 -6.89 13.54 -7.35
N ILE A 6 -7.84 14.33 -6.81
CA ILE A 6 -8.35 14.18 -5.45
C ILE A 6 -9.01 12.80 -5.26
N VAL A 7 -9.87 12.39 -6.19
CA VAL A 7 -10.52 11.07 -6.14
C VAL A 7 -9.49 9.93 -6.23
N SER A 8 -8.49 10.04 -7.11
CA SER A 8 -7.43 9.02 -7.23
C SER A 8 -6.58 8.91 -5.97
N ALA A 9 -6.27 10.04 -5.32
CA ALA A 9 -5.50 10.06 -4.08
C ALA A 9 -6.25 9.38 -2.94
N ILE A 10 -7.56 9.64 -2.82
CA ILE A 10 -8.42 8.97 -1.84
C ILE A 10 -8.45 7.46 -2.09
N ILE A 11 -8.66 7.02 -3.33
CA ILE A 11 -8.65 5.59 -3.69
C ILE A 11 -7.31 4.94 -3.36
N CYS A 12 -6.18 5.62 -3.64
CA CYS A 12 -4.86 5.11 -3.30
C CYS A 12 -4.68 4.93 -1.77
N ILE A 13 -5.15 5.88 -0.96
CA ILE A 13 -5.07 5.77 0.51
C ILE A 13 -5.89 4.57 1.00
N PHE A 14 -7.14 4.42 0.53
CA PHE A 14 -7.98 3.28 0.92
C PHE A 14 -7.39 1.94 0.47
N ALA A 15 -6.86 1.86 -0.75
CA ALA A 15 -6.19 0.67 -1.26
C ALA A 15 -4.94 0.32 -0.43
N LEU A 16 -4.19 1.31 0.02
CA LEU A 16 -3.02 1.14 0.89
C LEU A 16 -3.41 0.53 2.23
N VAL A 17 -4.43 1.11 2.87
CA VAL A 17 -4.96 0.63 4.16
C VAL A 17 -5.49 -0.79 4.04
N ALA A 18 -6.26 -1.10 2.99
CA ALA A 18 -6.75 -2.44 2.73
C ALA A 18 -5.61 -3.44 2.52
N THR A 19 -4.58 -3.07 1.74
CA THR A 19 -3.40 -3.91 1.48
C THR A 19 -2.64 -4.22 2.79
N ILE A 20 -2.47 -3.21 3.65
CA ILE A 20 -1.84 -3.39 4.97
C ILE A 20 -2.70 -4.31 5.85
N LEU A 21 -4.01 -4.10 5.90
CA LEU A 21 -4.93 -4.91 6.72
C LEU A 21 -4.93 -6.38 6.30
N VAL A 22 -4.96 -6.65 4.99
CA VAL A 22 -4.86 -8.00 4.42
C VAL A 22 -3.50 -8.64 4.75
N GLY A 23 -2.42 -7.86 4.70
CA GLY A 23 -1.07 -8.34 5.04
C GLY A 23 -0.84 -8.59 6.54
N ILE A 24 -1.54 -7.87 7.42
CA ILE A 24 -1.38 -7.98 8.88
C ILE A 24 -2.30 -9.05 9.49
N LYS A 25 -3.54 -9.18 9.00
CA LYS A 25 -4.52 -10.17 9.46
C LYS A 25 -4.90 -11.11 8.31
N PRO A 26 -4.08 -12.13 7.98
CA PRO A 26 -4.57 -13.25 7.21
C PRO A 26 -5.70 -13.92 8.00
N HIS A 27 -6.86 -14.10 7.36
CA HIS A 27 -8.09 -14.68 7.92
C HIS A 27 -7.89 -16.12 8.46
N GLU A 28 -6.78 -16.76 8.07
CA GLU A 28 -6.43 -18.12 8.41
C GLU A 28 -5.62 -18.18 9.72
N GLU A 29 -6.23 -18.71 10.77
CA GLU A 29 -5.60 -18.92 12.09
C GLU A 29 -4.41 -19.89 12.05
N ASN A 30 -4.32 -20.70 10.99
CA ASN A 30 -3.25 -21.68 10.76
C ASN A 30 -2.10 -21.15 9.88
N TYR A 31 -1.98 -19.82 9.74
CA TYR A 31 -0.77 -19.21 9.18
C TYR A 31 0.39 -19.41 10.16
N GLY A 32 1.14 -20.50 9.98
CA GLY A 32 2.30 -20.86 10.80
C GLY A 32 3.21 -19.65 11.08
N LYS A 33 3.71 -19.55 12.31
CA LYS A 33 4.47 -18.39 12.83
C LYS A 33 5.62 -17.92 11.91
N THR A 34 6.20 -18.84 11.13
CA THR A 34 7.23 -18.58 10.11
C THR A 34 6.70 -17.90 8.85
N THR A 35 5.48 -18.22 8.40
CA THR A 35 4.86 -17.64 7.19
C THR A 35 4.33 -16.23 7.45
N LYS A 36 3.79 -15.94 8.64
CA LYS A 36 3.42 -14.56 9.04
C LYS A 36 4.61 -13.61 8.96
N LYS A 37 5.75 -13.99 9.50
CA LYS A 37 6.98 -13.17 9.47
C LYS A 37 7.46 -12.86 8.05
N ARG A 38 7.30 -13.81 7.12
CA ARG A 38 7.66 -13.62 5.71
C ARG A 38 6.67 -12.71 4.98
N LEU A 39 5.36 -12.89 5.20
CA LEU A 39 4.35 -12.00 4.63
C LEU A 39 4.46 -10.58 5.17
N THR A 40 4.62 -10.39 6.48
CA THR A 40 4.84 -9.05 7.05
C THR A 40 6.07 -8.39 6.42
N ARG A 41 7.16 -9.14 6.22
CA ARG A 41 8.38 -8.60 5.59
C ARG A 41 8.13 -8.22 4.11
N LEU A 42 7.38 -9.05 3.36
CA LEU A 42 6.94 -8.75 2.00
C LEU A 42 6.05 -7.51 1.93
N THR A 43 5.05 -7.39 2.82
CA THR A 43 4.17 -6.21 2.90
C THR A 43 4.95 -4.95 3.24
N VAL A 44 5.90 -5.02 4.17
CA VAL A 44 6.77 -3.89 4.52
C VAL A 44 7.65 -3.48 3.33
N ILE A 45 8.26 -4.44 2.63
CA ILE A 45 9.04 -4.14 1.41
C ILE A 45 8.14 -3.45 0.39
N TYR A 46 6.96 -4.00 0.13
CA TYR A 46 6.01 -3.43 -0.83
C TYR A 46 5.60 -2.00 -0.44
N PHE A 47 5.32 -1.77 0.84
CA PHE A 47 4.98 -0.44 1.36
C PHE A 47 6.13 0.55 1.17
N VAL A 48 7.35 0.15 1.55
CA VAL A 48 8.56 0.98 1.46
C VAL A 48 8.97 1.27 0.01
N THR A 49 8.69 0.38 -0.95
CA THR A 49 9.01 0.63 -2.36
C THR A 49 7.89 1.35 -3.10
N PHE A 50 6.63 0.98 -2.83
CA PHE A 50 5.47 1.45 -3.59
C PHE A 50 5.02 2.85 -3.15
N VAL A 51 5.05 3.17 -1.85
CA VAL A 51 4.64 4.48 -1.34
C VAL A 51 5.53 5.62 -1.85
N PRO A 52 6.88 5.55 -1.78
CA PRO A 52 7.71 6.62 -2.34
C PRO A 52 7.58 6.70 -3.86
N ALA A 53 7.45 5.57 -4.57
CA ALA A 53 7.23 5.58 -6.02
C ALA A 53 5.93 6.33 -6.38
N LEU A 54 4.85 6.11 -5.63
CA LEU A 54 3.59 6.84 -5.78
C LEU A 54 3.76 8.34 -5.50
N ILE A 55 4.47 8.70 -4.43
CA ILE A 55 4.76 10.09 -4.08
C ILE A 55 5.56 10.77 -5.21
N PHE A 56 6.58 10.12 -5.75
CA PHE A 56 7.36 10.64 -6.88
C PHE A 56 6.51 10.87 -8.12
N VAL A 57 5.58 9.96 -8.44
CA VAL A 57 4.64 10.13 -9.56
C VAL A 57 3.75 11.34 -9.35
N PHE A 58 3.19 11.51 -8.15
CA PHE A 58 2.36 12.67 -7.81
C PHE A 58 3.14 13.99 -7.87
N ILE A 59 4.39 14.01 -7.38
CA ILE A 59 5.26 15.19 -7.47
C ILE A 59 5.57 15.50 -8.93
N TYR A 60 5.98 14.51 -9.71
CA TYR A 60 6.40 14.70 -11.11
C TYR A 60 5.25 15.17 -12.02
N PHE A 61 4.07 14.56 -11.88
CA PHE A 61 2.89 14.94 -12.68
C PHE A 61 2.11 16.12 -12.07
N GLY A 62 2.22 16.39 -10.78
CA GLY A 62 1.53 17.49 -10.10
C GLY A 62 2.30 18.82 -10.10
N MET A 63 3.63 18.81 -10.22
CA MET A 63 4.45 20.02 -10.44
C MET A 63 4.54 20.44 -11.92
N LYS A 64 3.89 19.70 -12.82
CA LYS A 64 3.79 20.04 -14.23
C LYS A 64 2.40 20.59 -14.54
#